data_AF-A0A7L4PSD2-F1
#
_entry.id   AF-A0A7L4PSD2-F1
#
_cell.length_a   1.000
_cell.length_b   1.000
_cell.length_c   1.000
_cell.angle_alpha   90.00
_cell.angle_beta   90.00
_cell.angle_gamma   90.00
#
_symmetry.space_group_name_H-M   'P 1'
#
loop_
_entity.id
_entity.type
_entity.pdbx_description
1 polymer ?
#
loop_
_entity_poly.entity_id
_entity_poly.type
_entity_poly.pdbx_seq_one_letter_code
_entity_poly.pdbx_strand_id
1 'polypeptide(L)'
;METKEMLDAYIGRMGPLADTLDADDAHEIAQVFLAYKFGLWEHVIRLCTRLLPETGNGDLHEIIRAALRIVLASATARRMSSPTVPDSYSFDSSAEPFLVLPRTRDSAGYEPAYQLDMALLLLYAAAYRASPPDREALAEQEEGIIIIIDTYRPESEKNVKA
;
A
#
# COMPACT_ATOMS: atom_id res chain seq x y z
N MET A 1 0.24 -9.66 -19.98
CA MET A 1 0.48 -8.33 -19.40
C MET A 1 1.75 -8.44 -18.58
N GLU A 2 2.76 -7.65 -18.91
CA GLU A 2 3.97 -7.57 -18.11
C GLU A 2 3.64 -6.93 -16.74
N THR A 3 4.34 -7.32 -15.68
CA THR A 3 4.05 -6.82 -14.32
C THR A 3 4.17 -5.29 -14.23
N LYS A 4 5.05 -4.69 -15.03
CA LYS A 4 5.17 -3.25 -15.20
C LYS A 4 3.88 -2.62 -15.75
N GLU A 5 3.31 -3.18 -16.82
CA GLU A 5 2.04 -2.72 -17.40
C GLU A 5 0.90 -2.80 -16.37
N MET A 6 0.92 -3.84 -15.54
CA MET A 6 -0.04 -4.00 -14.45
C MET A 6 0.10 -2.91 -13.39
N LEU A 7 1.33 -2.57 -13.01
CA LEU A 7 1.60 -1.48 -12.07
C LEU A 7 1.14 -0.14 -12.66
N ASP A 8 1.45 0.15 -13.92
CA ASP A 8 1.05 1.39 -14.57
C ASP A 8 -0.48 1.52 -14.67
N ALA A 9 -1.16 0.42 -15.02
CA ALA A 9 -2.61 0.35 -15.01
C ALA A 9 -3.19 0.56 -13.60
N TYR A 10 -2.54 -0.01 -12.59
CA TYR A 10 -2.94 0.12 -11.20
C TYR A 10 -2.79 1.57 -10.69
N ILE A 11 -1.64 2.20 -10.92
CA ILE A 11 -1.43 3.63 -10.65
C ILE A 11 -2.50 4.42 -11.39
N GLY A 12 -2.74 4.14 -12.67
CA GLY A 12 -3.81 4.74 -13.47
C GLY A 12 -5.18 4.71 -12.77
N ARG A 13 -5.56 3.54 -12.24
CA ARG A 13 -6.83 3.29 -11.54
C ARG A 13 -6.95 4.02 -10.21
N MET A 14 -5.85 4.38 -9.55
CA MET A 14 -5.89 5.10 -8.27
C MET A 14 -6.26 6.59 -8.39
N GLY A 15 -6.57 7.09 -9.59
CA GLY A 15 -7.02 8.47 -9.82
C GLY A 15 -8.07 8.97 -8.82
N PRO A 16 -9.23 8.30 -8.67
CA PRO A 16 -10.28 8.75 -7.75
C PRO A 16 -9.82 8.88 -6.29
N LEU A 17 -8.93 7.99 -5.84
CA LEU A 17 -8.41 8.03 -4.47
C LEU A 17 -7.35 9.12 -4.34
N ALA A 18 -6.46 9.27 -5.32
CA ALA A 18 -5.46 10.34 -5.37
C ALA A 18 -6.10 11.74 -5.41
N ASP A 19 -7.23 11.90 -6.12
CA ASP A 19 -7.94 13.18 -6.23
C ASP A 19 -8.59 13.63 -4.91
N THR A 20 -8.71 12.73 -3.92
CA THR A 20 -9.19 13.07 -2.56
C THR A 20 -8.09 13.59 -1.64
N LEU A 21 -6.82 13.44 -2.01
CA LEU A 21 -5.69 13.83 -1.18
C LEU A 21 -5.30 15.28 -1.47
N ASP A 22 -5.15 16.08 -0.42
CA ASP A 22 -4.44 17.34 -0.55
C ASP A 22 -2.91 17.11 -0.64
N ALA A 23 -2.17 18.18 -0.90
CA ALA A 23 -0.73 18.09 -1.13
C ALA A 23 0.04 17.62 0.12
N ASP A 24 -0.43 17.98 1.31
CA ASP A 24 0.24 17.66 2.57
C ASP A 24 -0.03 16.19 2.92
N ASP A 25 -1.28 15.73 2.83
CA ASP A 25 -1.64 14.32 3.01
C ASP A 25 -0.91 13.43 2.00
N ALA A 26 -0.85 13.84 0.73
CA ALA A 26 -0.15 13.08 -0.30
C ALA A 26 1.35 12.94 -0.03
N HIS A 27 1.99 14.03 0.38
CA HIS A 27 3.40 14.02 0.77
C HIS A 27 3.63 13.07 1.95
N GLU A 28 2.79 13.15 2.96
CA GLU A 28 2.96 12.34 4.17
C GLU A 28 2.72 10.86 3.94
N ILE A 29 1.76 10.51 3.09
CA ILE A 29 1.55 9.13 2.66
C ILE A 29 2.80 8.62 1.91
N ALA A 30 3.41 9.45 1.06
CA ALA A 30 4.69 9.11 0.42
C ALA A 30 5.78 8.85 1.48
N GLN A 31 5.89 9.72 2.47
CA GLN A 31 6.85 9.59 3.57
C GLN A 31 6.59 8.34 4.43
N VAL A 32 5.33 7.97 4.68
CA VAL A 32 4.98 6.70 5.36
C VAL A 32 5.52 5.51 4.59
N PHE A 33 5.25 5.46 3.27
CA PHE A 33 5.71 4.39 2.42
C PHE A 33 7.25 4.30 2.38
N LEU A 34 7.94 5.41 2.13
CA LEU A 34 9.40 5.47 2.05
C LEU A 34 10.05 5.09 3.40
N ALA A 35 9.58 5.67 4.51
CA ALA A 35 10.07 5.33 5.84
C ALA A 35 9.88 3.85 6.16
N TYR A 36 8.76 3.24 5.71
CA TYR A 36 8.53 1.81 5.86
C TYR A 36 9.52 0.99 5.05
N LYS A 37 9.75 1.32 3.77
CA LYS A 37 10.73 0.66 2.91
C LYS A 37 12.14 0.70 3.50
N PHE A 38 12.54 1.81 4.12
CA PHE A 38 13.85 1.97 4.75
C PHE A 38 13.96 1.44 6.18
N GLY A 39 12.89 0.84 6.73
CA GLY A 39 12.94 0.26 8.07
C GLY A 39 12.89 1.26 9.22
N LEU A 40 12.44 2.49 8.97
CA LEU A 40 12.38 3.57 9.95
C LEU A 40 11.10 3.49 10.79
N TRP A 41 10.95 2.44 11.59
CA TRP A 41 9.70 2.10 12.26
C TRP A 41 9.13 3.19 13.16
N GLU A 42 9.97 3.87 13.94
CA GLU A 42 9.51 4.99 14.79
C GLU A 42 8.98 6.17 13.97
N HIS A 43 9.54 6.37 12.78
CA HIS A 43 9.10 7.40 11.87
C HIS A 43 7.75 7.06 11.26
N VAL A 44 7.58 5.81 10.79
CA VAL A 44 6.29 5.31 10.29
C VAL A 44 5.20 5.46 11.33
N ILE A 45 5.47 5.04 12.58
CA ILE A 45 4.49 5.12 13.67
C ILE A 45 4.05 6.57 13.89
N ARG A 46 5.01 7.50 13.94
CA ARG A 46 4.72 8.94 14.14
C ARG A 46 3.87 9.51 13.00
N LEU A 47 4.24 9.23 11.75
CA LEU A 47 3.49 9.72 10.58
C LEU A 47 2.07 9.14 10.53
N CYS A 48 1.91 7.83 10.71
CA CYS A 48 0.59 7.19 10.70
C CYS A 48 -0.30 7.71 11.85
N THR A 49 0.27 7.90 13.04
CA THR A 49 -0.49 8.43 14.20
C THR A 49 -1.01 9.85 13.95
N ARG A 50 -0.29 10.63 13.14
CA ARG A 50 -0.69 12.00 12.78
C ARG A 50 -1.69 12.03 11.64
N LEU A 51 -1.51 11.22 10.61
CA LEU A 51 -2.41 11.16 9.46
C LEU A 51 -3.78 10.58 9.80
N LEU A 52 -3.84 9.54 10.65
CA LEU A 52 -5.08 8.78 10.91
C LEU A 52 -6.27 9.64 11.41
N PRO A 53 -6.08 10.61 12.33
CA PRO A 53 -7.15 11.52 12.75
C PRO A 53 -7.51 12.60 11.72
N GLU A 54 -6.56 12.98 10.86
CA GLU A 54 -6.68 14.12 9.94
C GLU A 54 -7.23 13.72 8.56
N THR A 55 -7.13 12.44 8.21
CA THR A 55 -7.65 11.93 6.93
C THR A 55 -9.15 12.27 6.80
N GLY A 56 -9.56 12.85 5.67
CA GLY A 56 -10.93 13.33 5.44
C GLY A 56 -12.07 12.31 5.63
N ASN A 57 -13.32 12.74 5.51
CA ASN A 57 -14.48 11.84 5.66
C ASN A 57 -14.93 11.24 4.31
N GLY A 58 -15.38 9.98 4.34
CA GLY A 58 -15.93 9.29 3.17
C GLY A 58 -15.24 7.95 2.87
N ASP A 59 -15.87 7.15 2.00
CA ASP A 59 -15.46 5.77 1.75
C ASP A 59 -14.01 5.65 1.23
N LEU A 60 -13.60 6.56 0.34
CA LEU A 60 -12.23 6.58 -0.20
C LEU A 60 -11.18 6.88 0.87
N HIS A 61 -11.48 7.78 1.80
CA HIS A 61 -10.59 8.08 2.92
C HIS A 61 -10.55 6.94 3.94
N GLU A 62 -11.64 6.17 4.12
CA GLU A 62 -11.60 4.96 4.96
C GLU A 62 -10.66 3.89 4.39
N ILE A 63 -10.57 3.77 3.07
CA ILE A 63 -9.62 2.85 2.42
C ILE A 63 -8.18 3.25 2.72
N ILE A 64 -7.86 4.54 2.68
CA ILE A 64 -6.54 5.06 3.06
C ILE A 64 -6.28 4.81 4.55
N ARG A 65 -7.27 5.09 5.42
CA ARG A 65 -7.15 4.81 6.85
C ARG A 65 -6.92 3.32 7.14
N ALA A 66 -7.61 2.43 6.42
CA ALA A 66 -7.39 0.99 6.56
C ALA A 66 -5.94 0.61 6.22
N ALA A 67 -5.42 1.12 5.11
CA ALA A 67 -4.01 0.91 4.73
C ALA A 67 -3.04 1.46 5.79
N LEU A 68 -3.26 2.68 6.27
CA LEU A 68 -2.45 3.31 7.33
C LEU A 68 -2.49 2.52 8.65
N ARG A 69 -3.66 1.98 9.04
CA ARG A 69 -3.81 1.14 10.26
C ARG A 69 -3.01 -0.16 10.14
N ILE A 70 -3.05 -0.82 8.99
CA ILE A 70 -2.26 -2.04 8.71
C ILE A 70 -0.76 -1.72 8.81
N VAL A 71 -0.30 -0.65 8.14
CA VAL A 71 1.11 -0.22 8.16
C VAL A 71 1.56 0.17 9.58
N LEU A 72 0.72 0.88 10.34
CA LEU A 72 0.99 1.25 11.73
C LEU A 72 1.15 0.03 12.64
N ALA A 73 0.22 -0.92 12.57
CA ALA A 73 0.28 -2.15 13.36
C ALA A 73 1.55 -2.95 13.04
N SER A 74 1.86 -3.06 11.75
CA SER A 74 3.06 -3.71 11.24
C SER A 74 4.36 -3.07 11.69
N ALA A 75 4.47 -1.74 11.63
CA ALA A 75 5.63 -0.99 12.10
C ALA A 75 5.78 -1.07 13.63
N THR A 76 4.68 -1.04 14.37
CA THR A 76 4.66 -1.21 15.84
C THR A 76 5.20 -2.58 16.23
N ALA A 77 4.75 -3.65 15.57
CA ALA A 77 5.25 -4.99 15.79
C ALA A 77 6.75 -5.13 15.52
N ARG A 78 7.23 -4.58 14.38
CA ARG A 78 8.65 -4.58 14.01
C ARG A 78 9.51 -3.79 15.00
N ARG A 79 9.04 -2.62 15.46
CA ARG A 79 9.72 -1.84 16.51
C ARG A 79 9.90 -2.64 17.80
N MET A 80 8.89 -3.43 18.16
CA MET A 80 8.92 -4.28 19.36
C MET A 80 9.64 -5.62 19.14
N SER A 81 10.24 -5.85 17.96
CA SER A 81 10.84 -7.14 17.57
C SER A 81 9.86 -8.32 17.71
N SER A 82 8.56 -8.07 17.51
CA SER A 82 7.54 -9.11 17.55
C SER A 82 7.64 -10.00 16.30
N PRO A 83 7.57 -11.34 16.44
CA PRO A 83 7.57 -12.26 15.29
C PRO A 83 6.24 -12.22 14.51
N THR A 84 5.21 -11.58 15.05
CA THR A 84 3.86 -11.54 14.47
C THR A 84 3.40 -10.10 14.26
N VAL A 85 2.95 -9.81 13.04
CA VAL A 85 2.13 -8.62 12.74
C VAL A 85 0.73 -8.90 13.30
N PRO A 86 0.13 -8.01 14.10
CA PRO A 86 -1.21 -8.20 14.64
C PRO A 86 -2.22 -8.37 13.50
N ASP A 87 -3.04 -9.41 13.58
CA ASP A 87 -4.13 -9.68 12.62
C ASP A 87 -5.36 -8.79 12.86
N SER A 88 -5.18 -7.72 13.65
CA SER A 88 -6.26 -6.84 14.12
C SER A 88 -6.81 -5.91 13.04
N TYR A 89 -6.10 -5.76 11.92
CA TYR A 89 -6.46 -4.83 10.86
C TYR A 89 -6.38 -5.50 9.50
N SER A 90 -7.47 -5.43 8.75
CA SER A 90 -7.58 -5.93 7.40
C SER A 90 -8.47 -5.01 6.57
N PHE A 91 -8.30 -5.07 5.25
CA PHE A 91 -9.25 -4.52 4.29
C PHE A 91 -10.55 -5.32 4.33
N ASP A 92 -11.68 -4.62 4.32
CA ASP A 92 -12.99 -5.19 4.07
C ASP A 92 -13.30 -5.26 2.56
N SER A 93 -14.49 -5.75 2.21
CA SER A 93 -14.91 -5.89 0.81
C SER A 93 -15.04 -4.55 0.06
N SER A 94 -15.18 -3.42 0.77
CA SER A 94 -15.29 -2.10 0.12
C SER A 94 -13.97 -1.64 -0.49
N ALA A 95 -12.84 -2.16 0.00
CA ALA A 95 -11.51 -1.85 -0.51
C ALA A 95 -11.13 -2.68 -1.74
N GLU A 96 -11.83 -3.78 -2.05
CA GLU A 96 -11.52 -4.68 -3.18
C GLU A 96 -11.30 -3.97 -4.54
N PRO A 97 -12.10 -2.96 -4.94
CA PRO A 97 -11.87 -2.23 -6.19
C PRO A 97 -10.53 -1.49 -6.25
N PHE A 98 -9.93 -1.22 -5.09
CA PHE A 98 -8.69 -0.47 -4.93
C PHE A 98 -7.49 -1.37 -4.67
N LEU A 99 -7.67 -2.68 -4.51
CA LEU A 99 -6.55 -3.62 -4.36
C LEU A 99 -6.01 -4.01 -5.74
N VAL A 100 -4.68 -3.98 -5.92
CA VAL A 100 -4.04 -4.36 -7.20
C VAL A 100 -4.37 -5.79 -7.62
N LEU A 101 -4.46 -6.68 -6.64
CA LEU A 101 -4.70 -8.11 -6.81
C LEU A 101 -5.80 -8.48 -5.81
N PRO A 102 -7.06 -8.67 -6.26
CA PRO A 102 -8.15 -9.02 -5.37
C PRO A 102 -7.88 -10.36 -4.68
N ARG A 103 -8.45 -10.55 -3.48
CA ARG A 103 -8.28 -11.78 -2.69
C ARG A 103 -8.64 -13.00 -3.55
N THR A 104 -7.68 -13.86 -3.82
CA THR A 104 -7.92 -15.18 -4.41
C THR A 104 -8.03 -16.24 -3.32
N ARG A 105 -8.71 -17.35 -3.59
CA ARG A 105 -8.89 -18.45 -2.64
C ARG A 105 -7.56 -19.03 -2.11
N ASP A 106 -6.48 -18.88 -2.88
CA ASP A 106 -5.13 -19.35 -2.55
C ASP A 106 -4.38 -18.45 -1.55
N SER A 107 -4.91 -17.27 -1.22
CA SER A 107 -4.28 -16.34 -0.27
C SER A 107 -4.55 -16.66 1.22
N ALA A 108 -5.33 -17.71 1.51
CA ALA A 108 -5.77 -18.10 2.86
C ALA A 108 -4.64 -18.47 3.85
N GLY A 109 -3.38 -18.57 3.41
CA GLY A 109 -2.20 -18.83 4.26
C GLY A 109 -1.24 -17.65 4.43
N TYR A 110 -1.44 -16.53 3.72
CA TYR A 110 -0.55 -15.37 3.71
C TYR A 110 -1.21 -14.11 4.29
N GLU A 111 -2.28 -14.25 5.05
CA GLU A 111 -3.27 -13.19 5.26
C GLU A 111 -2.66 -11.89 5.82
N PRO A 112 -1.81 -11.88 6.87
CA PRO A 112 -1.21 -10.63 7.36
C PRO A 112 -0.17 -10.01 6.40
N ALA A 113 0.60 -10.86 5.69
CA ALA A 113 1.62 -10.39 4.75
C ALA A 113 0.98 -9.79 3.49
N TYR A 114 -0.04 -10.46 2.95
CA TYR A 114 -0.83 -9.97 1.83
C TYR A 114 -1.51 -8.64 2.16
N GLN A 115 -2.15 -8.52 3.34
CA GLN A 115 -2.81 -7.27 3.75
C GLN A 115 -1.81 -6.10 3.80
N LEU A 116 -0.63 -6.33 4.37
CA LEU A 116 0.43 -5.34 4.42
C LEU A 116 0.92 -4.96 3.02
N ASP A 117 1.18 -5.94 2.17
CA ASP A 117 1.67 -5.69 0.81
C ASP A 117 0.64 -4.92 -0.01
N MET A 118 -0.64 -5.26 0.09
CA MET A 118 -1.73 -4.51 -0.53
C MET A 118 -1.82 -3.08 0.01
N ALA A 119 -1.64 -2.89 1.32
CA ALA A 119 -1.63 -1.57 1.93
C ALA A 119 -0.47 -0.72 1.40
N LEU A 120 0.74 -1.28 1.34
CA LEU A 120 1.91 -0.59 0.81
C LEU A 120 1.74 -0.23 -0.67
N LEU A 121 1.17 -1.13 -1.48
CA LEU A 121 0.87 -0.87 -2.89
C LEU A 121 -0.16 0.24 -3.07
N LEU A 122 -1.21 0.27 -2.24
CA LEU A 122 -2.23 1.31 -2.27
C LEU A 122 -1.64 2.68 -1.91
N LEU A 123 -0.89 2.77 -0.80
CA LEU A 123 -0.24 4.02 -0.38
C LEU A 123 0.77 4.50 -1.44
N TYR A 124 1.56 3.58 -2.00
CA TYR A 124 2.49 3.88 -3.09
C TYR A 124 1.78 4.50 -4.30
N ALA A 125 0.75 3.83 -4.82
CA ALA A 125 0.07 4.25 -6.04
C ALA A 125 -0.71 5.55 -5.85
N ALA A 126 -1.33 5.75 -4.68
CA ALA A 126 -1.99 6.99 -4.30
C ALA A 126 -1.00 8.16 -4.25
N ALA A 127 0.09 8.01 -3.50
CA ALA A 127 1.11 9.04 -3.34
C ALA A 127 1.86 9.34 -4.65
N TYR A 128 2.15 8.33 -5.47
CA TYR A 128 2.83 8.52 -6.76
C TYR A 128 2.06 9.47 -7.69
N ARG A 129 0.73 9.43 -7.61
CA ARG A 129 -0.14 10.36 -8.33
C ARG A 129 -0.26 11.72 -7.65
N ALA A 130 -0.56 11.70 -6.35
CA ALA A 130 -0.98 12.90 -5.61
C ALA A 130 0.19 13.76 -5.10
N SER A 131 1.40 13.21 -4.98
CA SER A 131 2.61 13.95 -4.56
C SER A 131 3.64 14.05 -5.69
N PRO A 132 3.56 15.10 -6.54
CA PRO A 132 4.62 15.39 -7.51
C PRO A 132 6.02 15.56 -6.88
N PRO A 133 6.20 16.20 -5.70
CA PRO A 133 7.51 16.35 -5.08
C PRO A 133 8.20 15.03 -4.73
N ASP A 134 7.45 14.00 -4.33
CA ASP A 134 8.02 12.71 -3.93
C ASP A 134 8.12 11.70 -5.08
N ARG A 135 7.66 12.05 -6.30
CA ARG A 135 7.54 11.10 -7.41
C ARG A 135 8.86 10.45 -7.79
N GLU A 136 9.97 11.20 -7.76
CA GLU A 136 11.29 10.65 -8.08
C GLU A 136 11.70 9.59 -7.05
N ALA A 137 11.62 9.90 -5.76
CA ALA A 137 11.92 8.96 -4.69
C ALA A 137 11.01 7.72 -4.71
N LEU A 138 9.74 7.89 -5.07
CA LEU A 138 8.80 6.77 -5.25
C LEU A 138 9.16 5.94 -6.49
N ALA A 139 9.55 6.56 -7.61
CA ALA A 139 9.96 5.85 -8.82
C ALA A 139 11.19 4.94 -8.58
N GLU A 140 12.12 5.35 -7.72
CA GLU A 140 13.25 4.50 -7.32
C GLU A 140 12.83 3.19 -6.62
N GLN A 141 11.63 3.16 -6.03
CA GLN A 141 11.10 1.97 -5.34
C GLN A 141 10.31 1.04 -6.27
N GLU A 142 10.16 1.38 -7.55
CA GLU A 142 9.28 0.69 -8.50
C GLU A 142 9.63 -0.80 -8.66
N GLU A 143 10.92 -1.15 -8.71
CA GLU A 143 11.35 -2.55 -8.80
C GLU A 143 10.85 -3.38 -7.61
N GLY A 144 10.94 -2.81 -6.40
CA GLY A 144 10.43 -3.43 -5.18
C GLY A 144 8.90 -3.53 -5.14
N ILE A 145 8.18 -2.71 -5.90
CA ILE A 145 6.73 -2.78 -6.07
C ILE A 145 6.37 -3.89 -7.07
N ILE A 146 7.09 -3.98 -8.18
CA ILE A 146 6.93 -5.02 -9.21
C ILE A 146 7.11 -6.42 -8.59
N ILE A 147 8.12 -6.61 -7.73
CA ILE A 147 8.35 -7.89 -7.05
C ILE A 147 7.15 -8.29 -6.17
N ILE A 148 6.54 -7.35 -5.47
CA ILE A 148 5.35 -7.63 -4.65
C ILE A 148 4.20 -8.08 -5.54
N ILE A 149 3.92 -7.36 -6.62
CA ILE A 149 2.84 -7.72 -7.55
C ILE A 149 3.08 -9.11 -8.15
N ASP A 150 4.32 -9.40 -8.57
CA ASP A 150 4.65 -10.70 -9.14
C ASP A 150 4.50 -11.86 -8.14
N THR A 151 4.79 -11.61 -6.86
CA THR A 151 4.63 -12.60 -5.79
C THR A 151 3.21 -13.15 -5.70
N TYR A 152 2.21 -12.26 -5.82
CA TYR A 152 0.79 -12.62 -5.67
C TYR A 152 0.07 -12.85 -7.01
N ARG A 153 0.75 -12.64 -8.14
CA ARG A 153 0.18 -12.88 -9.46
C ARG A 153 -0.11 -14.38 -9.64
N PRO A 154 -1.28 -14.78 -10.17
CA PRO A 154 -1.58 -16.19 -10.46
C PRO A 154 -0.56 -16.80 -11.43
N GLU A 155 -0.19 -18.07 -11.25
CA GLU A 155 0.73 -18.80 -12.15
C GLU A 155 0.25 -18.84 -13.60
N SER A 156 -1.08 -18.82 -13.83
CA SER A 156 -1.67 -18.71 -15.16
C SER A 156 -1.35 -17.40 -15.88
N GLU A 157 -1.04 -16.34 -15.13
CA GLU A 157 -0.69 -15.01 -15.66
C GLU A 157 0.82 -14.77 -15.73
N LYS A 158 1.63 -15.58 -15.02
CA LYS A 158 3.10 -15.56 -15.09
C LYS A 158 3.66 -16.23 -16.35
N ASN A 159 2.94 -17.21 -16.90
CA ASN A 159 3.41 -18.06 -18.01
C ASN A 159 3.09 -17.52 -19.43
N VAL A 160 2.78 -16.22 -19.58
CA VAL A 160 2.68 -15.60 -20.91
C VAL A 160 4.06 -15.17 -21.39
N LYS A 161 4.98 -16.13 -21.51
CA LYS A 161 6.19 -16.05 -22.33
C LYS A 161 6.40 -17.43 -22.97
N ALA A 162 5.85 -17.58 -24.18
CA ALA A 162 6.25 -18.60 -25.15
C ALA A 162 7.02 -17.90 -26.27
#